data_AF-A0A3D0P7W1-F1
#
_entry.id   AF-A0A3D0P7W1-F1
#
_cell.length_a   1.000
_cell.length_b   1.000
_cell.length_c   1.000
_cell.angle_alpha   90.00
_cell.angle_beta   90.00
_cell.angle_gamma   90.00
#
_symmetry.space_group_name_H-M   'P 1'
#
loop_
_entity.id
_entity.type
_entity.pdbx_description
1 polymer ?
#
loop_
_entity_poly.entity_id
_entity_poly.type
_entity_poly.pdbx_seq_one_letter_code
_entity_poly.pdbx_strand_id
1 'polypeptide(L)'
;VHLTYRLAIDLVQQLEQLGEALPQLLSELELPLEPVLAQMEATGIRIDVPYLQELGQSMGDKLQQLEQQAIAAAGEEFNLASPKQLGELLFNTLGLDRKKSRKTKTGWSTDAAVLEKLEDAHPVVPLVLEHRTLSKLKSTYVDALPQLVESETGRVHTDF
;
A
#
# COMPACT_ATOMS: atom_id res chain seq x y z
N VAL A 1 33.64 5.67 -9.58
CA VAL A 1 34.30 6.94 -9.99
C VAL A 1 34.54 7.01 -11.50
N HIS A 2 35.35 6.13 -12.12
CA HIS A 2 35.64 6.21 -13.56
C HIS A 2 34.39 6.10 -14.46
N LEU A 3 33.48 5.17 -14.15
CA LEU A 3 32.22 5.00 -14.90
C LEU A 3 31.31 6.23 -14.78
N THR A 4 31.07 6.69 -13.54
CA THR A 4 30.23 7.87 -13.25
C THR A 4 30.74 9.11 -13.99
N TYR A 5 32.05 9.34 -13.96
CA TYR A 5 32.66 10.48 -14.66
C TYR A 5 32.45 10.43 -16.18
N ARG A 6 32.67 9.26 -16.79
CA ARG A 6 32.44 9.08 -18.24
C ARG A 6 30.98 9.27 -18.61
N LEU A 7 30.07 8.66 -17.86
CA LEU A 7 28.63 8.79 -18.09
C LEU A 7 28.16 10.23 -17.92
N ALA A 8 28.64 10.95 -16.92
CA ALA A 8 28.24 12.34 -16.71
C ALA A 8 28.58 13.22 -17.93
N ILE A 9 29.77 13.06 -18.51
CA ILE A 9 30.16 13.80 -19.71
C ILE A 9 29.24 13.45 -20.88
N ASP A 10 29.08 12.15 -21.16
CA ASP A 10 28.29 11.69 -22.30
C ASP A 10 26.80 12.09 -22.18
N LEU A 11 26.25 12.06 -20.96
CA LEU A 11 24.85 12.40 -20.70
C LEU A 11 24.59 13.92 -20.72
N VAL A 12 25.51 14.74 -20.21
CA VAL A 12 25.39 16.20 -20.30
C VAL A 12 25.40 16.65 -21.76
N GLN A 13 26.30 16.08 -22.58
CA GLN A 13 26.30 16.37 -24.02
C GLN A 13 25.00 15.97 -24.70
N GLN A 14 24.41 14.82 -24.34
CA GLN A 14 23.11 14.40 -24.87
C GLN A 14 21.98 15.35 -24.42
N LEU A 15 22.00 15.83 -23.18
CA LEU A 15 21.01 16.78 -22.67
C LEU A 15 21.07 18.12 -23.41
N GLU A 16 22.26 18.64 -23.68
CA GLU A 16 22.45 19.88 -24.45
C GLU A 16 21.91 19.75 -25.89
N GLN A 17 22.06 18.58 -26.52
CA GLN A 17 21.53 18.31 -27.86
C GLN A 17 19.99 18.28 -27.93
N LEU A 18 19.32 18.06 -26.79
CA LEU A 18 17.85 18.03 -26.70
C LEU A 18 17.22 19.42 -26.49
N GLY A 19 18.04 20.48 -26.37
CA GLY A 19 17.63 21.88 -26.19
C GLY A 19 17.82 22.39 -24.77
N GLU A 20 17.65 23.71 -24.58
CA GLU A 20 18.05 24.41 -23.34
C GLU A 20 17.20 24.09 -22.10
N ALA A 21 15.96 23.63 -22.28
CA ALA A 21 15.03 23.42 -21.17
C ALA A 21 15.49 22.32 -20.18
N LEU A 22 16.10 21.23 -20.68
CA LEU A 22 16.54 20.12 -19.82
C LEU A 22 17.82 20.45 -19.05
N PRO A 23 18.87 21.05 -19.65
CA PRO A 23 20.02 21.56 -18.90
C PRO A 23 19.62 22.56 -17.81
N GLN A 24 18.70 23.50 -18.12
CA GLN A 24 18.20 24.47 -17.13
C GLN A 24 17.49 23.77 -15.98
N LEU A 25 16.57 22.84 -16.26
CA LEU A 25 15.88 22.05 -15.23
C LEU A 25 16.88 21.29 -14.34
N LEU A 26 17.87 20.64 -14.94
CA LEU A 26 18.91 19.92 -14.20
C LEU A 26 19.70 20.86 -13.28
N SER A 27 20.17 22.00 -13.80
CA SER A 27 21.03 22.91 -13.04
C SER A 27 20.30 23.76 -12.00
N GLU A 28 19.05 24.15 -12.28
CA GLU A 28 18.30 25.10 -11.46
C GLU A 28 17.31 24.44 -10.51
N LEU A 29 16.92 23.18 -10.76
CA LEU A 29 15.97 22.44 -9.92
C LEU A 29 16.56 21.13 -9.39
N GLU A 30 16.94 20.19 -10.26
CA GLU A 30 17.28 18.82 -9.84
C GLU A 30 18.55 18.78 -8.97
N LEU A 31 19.66 19.40 -9.42
CA LEU A 31 20.91 19.44 -8.66
C LEU A 31 20.79 20.24 -7.35
N PRO A 32 20.10 21.40 -7.28
CA PRO A 32 19.82 22.05 -6.01
C PRO A 32 18.88 21.27 -5.07
N LEU A 33 17.99 20.43 -5.62
CA LEU A 33 17.05 19.62 -4.85
C LEU A 33 17.74 18.40 -4.22
N GLU A 34 18.71 17.78 -4.90
CA GLU A 34 19.47 16.62 -4.39
C GLU A 34 19.94 16.78 -2.93
N PRO A 35 20.69 17.83 -2.53
CA PRO A 35 21.16 17.96 -1.15
C PRO A 35 20.01 18.20 -0.15
N VAL A 36 18.88 18.75 -0.59
CA VAL A 36 17.68 18.91 0.25
C VAL A 36 17.06 17.54 0.53
N LEU A 37 16.90 16.69 -0.48
CA LEU A 37 16.41 15.33 -0.32
C LEU A 37 17.35 14.52 0.58
N ALA A 38 18.66 14.54 0.30
CA ALA A 38 19.65 13.86 1.13
C ALA A 38 19.57 14.28 2.61
N GLN A 39 19.35 15.58 2.88
CA GLN A 39 19.15 16.06 4.25
C GLN A 39 17.82 15.57 4.85
N MET A 40 16.73 15.53 4.09
CA MET A 40 15.43 15.01 4.53
C MET A 40 15.55 13.52 4.89
N GLU A 41 16.17 12.72 4.02
CA GLU A 41 16.44 11.29 4.23
C GLU A 41 17.28 11.08 5.50
N ALA A 42 18.43 11.77 5.62
CA ALA A 42 19.32 11.65 6.77
C ALA A 42 18.69 12.13 8.09
N THR A 43 17.76 13.09 8.03
CA THR A 43 17.07 13.59 9.23
C THR A 43 16.03 12.59 9.73
N GLY A 44 15.30 11.92 8.83
CA GLY A 44 14.24 10.98 9.15
C GLY A 44 13.06 11.60 9.91
N ILE A 45 12.11 10.77 10.32
CA ILE A 45 10.85 11.15 10.98
C ILE A 45 10.70 10.37 12.28
N ARG A 46 10.45 11.07 13.39
CA ARG A 46 10.14 10.41 14.68
C ARG A 46 8.70 9.95 14.69
N ILE A 47 8.49 8.70 15.13
CA ILE A 47 7.17 8.11 15.32
C ILE A 47 6.95 7.76 16.80
N ASP A 48 5.69 7.67 17.20
CA ASP A 48 5.29 7.21 18.53
C ASP A 48 5.09 5.69 18.52
N VAL A 49 6.16 4.96 18.83
CA VAL A 49 6.15 3.48 18.81
C VAL A 49 5.16 2.90 19.84
N PRO A 50 5.13 3.34 21.11
CA PRO A 50 4.13 2.87 22.08
C PRO A 50 2.69 3.06 21.59
N TYR A 51 2.37 4.24 21.06
CA TYR A 51 1.03 4.49 20.51
C TYR A 51 0.69 3.56 19.34
N LEU A 52 1.63 3.32 18.42
CA LEU A 52 1.40 2.40 17.29
C LEU A 52 1.18 0.95 17.76
N GLN A 53 1.83 0.51 18.84
CA GLN A 53 1.59 -0.81 19.40
C GLN A 53 0.18 -0.94 19.98
N GLU A 54 -0.26 0.05 20.76
CA GLU A 54 -1.63 0.11 21.30
C GLU A 54 -2.68 0.16 20.18
N LEU A 55 -2.44 0.99 19.16
CA LEU A 55 -3.29 1.09 17.98
C LEU A 55 -3.36 -0.24 17.23
N GLY A 56 -2.22 -0.91 17.05
CA GLY A 56 -2.13 -2.22 16.40
C GLY A 56 -2.98 -3.26 17.13
N GLN A 57 -2.98 -3.25 18.46
CA GLN A 57 -3.80 -4.16 19.26
C GLN A 57 -5.30 -3.86 19.10
N SER A 58 -5.71 -2.60 19.19
CA SER A 58 -7.10 -2.18 18.94
C SER A 58 -7.59 -2.55 17.53
N MET A 59 -6.75 -2.36 16.50
CA MET A 59 -7.07 -2.77 15.13
C MET A 59 -7.18 -4.29 15.01
N GLY A 60 -6.34 -5.05 15.71
CA GLY A 60 -6.40 -6.51 15.76
C GLY A 60 -7.75 -7.01 16.30
N ASP A 61 -8.20 -6.45 17.42
CA ASP A 61 -9.48 -6.80 18.03
C ASP A 61 -10.65 -6.49 17.08
N LYS A 62 -10.62 -5.32 16.42
CA LYS A 62 -11.65 -4.92 15.45
C LYS A 62 -11.65 -5.81 14.20
N LEU A 63 -10.49 -6.24 13.72
CA LEU A 63 -10.38 -7.19 12.60
C LEU A 63 -11.05 -8.53 12.96
N GLN A 64 -10.79 -9.06 14.16
CA GLN A 64 -11.44 -10.30 14.62
C GLN A 64 -12.96 -10.16 14.70
N GLN A 65 -13.46 -9.02 15.18
CA GLN A 65 -14.90 -8.75 15.21
C GLN A 65 -15.50 -8.71 13.79
N LEU A 66 -14.82 -8.06 12.84
CA LEU A 66 -15.27 -8.00 11.45
C LEU A 66 -15.28 -9.39 10.79
N GLU A 67 -14.28 -10.22 11.06
CA GLU A 67 -14.23 -11.60 10.58
C GLU A 67 -15.42 -12.42 11.11
N GLN A 68 -15.70 -12.34 12.41
CA GLN A 68 -16.84 -13.04 13.01
C GLN A 68 -18.17 -12.57 12.44
N GLN A 69 -18.34 -11.26 12.26
CA GLN A 69 -19.55 -10.69 11.66
C GLN A 69 -19.72 -11.13 10.20
N ALA A 70 -18.63 -11.17 9.44
CA ALA A 70 -18.66 -11.58 8.04
C ALA A 70 -18.99 -13.07 7.89
N ILE A 71 -18.41 -13.93 8.73
CA ILE A 71 -18.72 -15.37 8.78
C ILE A 71 -20.20 -15.57 9.16
N ALA A 72 -20.70 -14.87 10.18
CA ALA A 72 -22.10 -14.94 10.58
C ALA A 72 -23.06 -14.47 9.48
N ALA A 73 -22.70 -13.40 8.75
CA ALA A 73 -23.50 -12.89 7.64
C ALA A 73 -23.47 -13.82 6.42
N ALA A 74 -22.34 -14.49 6.16
CA ALA A 74 -22.18 -15.44 5.06
C ALA A 74 -22.86 -16.79 5.33
N GLY A 75 -22.97 -17.19 6.60
CA GLY A 75 -23.53 -18.48 7.02
C GLY A 75 -22.57 -19.67 6.84
N GLU A 76 -21.32 -19.42 6.40
CA GLU A 76 -20.25 -20.41 6.30
C GLU A 76 -18.89 -19.81 6.67
N GLU A 77 -17.96 -20.65 7.10
CA GLU A 77 -16.59 -20.23 7.41
C GLU A 77 -15.78 -20.00 6.13
N PHE A 78 -15.03 -18.89 6.11
CA PHE A 78 -14.11 -18.58 5.02
C PHE A 78 -13.01 -17.63 5.51
N ASN A 79 -11.91 -17.55 4.77
CA ASN A 79 -10.82 -16.62 5.07
C ASN A 79 -10.99 -15.31 4.29
N LEU A 80 -11.31 -14.21 5.00
CA LEU A 80 -11.45 -12.86 4.45
C LEU A 80 -10.17 -12.34 3.77
N ALA A 81 -9.00 -12.75 4.28
CA ALA A 81 -7.71 -12.38 3.72
C ALA A 81 -7.35 -13.17 2.45
N SER A 82 -8.10 -14.22 2.10
CA SER A 82 -7.89 -15.02 0.88
C SER A 82 -8.80 -14.56 -0.25
N PRO A 83 -8.28 -13.85 -1.28
CA PRO A 83 -9.11 -13.39 -2.41
C PRO A 83 -9.79 -14.54 -3.16
N LYS A 84 -9.18 -15.72 -3.17
CA LYS A 84 -9.73 -16.92 -3.80
C LYS A 84 -10.96 -17.43 -3.05
N GLN A 85 -10.85 -17.65 -1.74
CA GLN A 85 -11.98 -18.14 -0.94
C GLN A 85 -13.12 -17.13 -0.92
N LEU A 86 -12.81 -15.84 -0.78
CA LEU A 86 -13.81 -14.78 -0.87
C LEU A 86 -14.49 -14.75 -2.25
N GLY A 87 -13.74 -14.91 -3.34
CA GLY A 87 -14.31 -14.96 -4.69
C GLY A 87 -15.21 -16.17 -4.90
N GLU A 88 -14.85 -17.33 -4.33
CA GLU A 88 -15.71 -18.52 -4.35
C GLU A 88 -16.99 -18.29 -3.54
N LEU A 89 -16.89 -17.75 -2.31
CA LEU A 89 -18.04 -17.40 -1.48
C LEU A 89 -19.00 -16.44 -2.19
N LEU A 90 -18.51 -15.29 -2.65
CA LEU A 90 -19.37 -14.22 -3.20
C LEU A 90 -20.10 -14.67 -4.47
N PHE A 91 -19.42 -15.37 -5.38
CA PHE A 91 -19.97 -15.65 -6.71
C PHE A 91 -20.45 -17.08 -6.94
N ASN A 92 -20.01 -18.05 -6.13
CA ASN A 92 -20.45 -19.44 -6.23
C ASN A 92 -21.45 -19.78 -5.11
N THR A 93 -21.16 -19.44 -3.86
CA THR A 93 -22.08 -19.74 -2.74
C THR A 93 -23.23 -18.73 -2.69
N LEU A 94 -22.93 -17.44 -2.54
CA LEU A 94 -23.92 -16.37 -2.39
C LEU A 94 -24.57 -15.94 -3.72
N GLY A 95 -24.00 -16.38 -4.85
CA GLY A 95 -24.59 -16.18 -6.17
C GLY A 95 -24.66 -14.71 -6.63
N LEU A 96 -23.76 -13.85 -6.17
CA LEU A 96 -23.75 -12.43 -6.57
C LEU A 96 -23.49 -12.24 -8.07
N ASP A 97 -23.88 -11.07 -8.59
CA ASP A 97 -23.83 -10.79 -10.03
C ASP A 97 -22.39 -10.83 -10.57
N ARG A 98 -22.09 -11.92 -11.28
CA ARG A 98 -20.80 -12.16 -11.93
C ARG A 98 -20.48 -11.15 -13.02
N LYS A 99 -21.45 -10.43 -13.59
CA LYS A 99 -21.19 -9.37 -14.57
C LYS A 99 -20.45 -8.18 -13.96
N LYS A 100 -20.54 -8.01 -12.64
CA LYS A 100 -19.82 -6.98 -11.88
C LYS A 100 -18.37 -7.37 -11.57
N SER A 101 -17.97 -8.62 -11.85
CA SER A 101 -16.61 -9.13 -11.63
C SER A 101 -15.99 -9.68 -12.92
N ARG A 102 -14.67 -9.86 -12.88
CA ARG A 102 -13.87 -10.47 -13.94
C ARG A 102 -13.23 -11.76 -13.42
N LYS A 103 -13.18 -12.78 -14.29
CA LYS A 103 -12.43 -14.00 -14.00
C LYS A 103 -10.92 -13.78 -14.22
N THR A 104 -10.12 -14.15 -13.24
CA THR A 104 -8.66 -14.16 -13.25
C THR A 104 -8.14 -15.59 -13.28
N LYS A 105 -6.82 -15.79 -13.35
CA LYS A 105 -6.19 -17.12 -13.29
C LYS A 105 -6.51 -17.86 -11.99
N THR A 106 -6.74 -17.13 -10.89
CA THR A 106 -6.90 -17.68 -9.54
C THR A 106 -8.35 -17.71 -9.05
N GLY A 107 -9.30 -17.16 -9.80
CA GLY A 107 -10.71 -17.10 -9.40
C GLY A 107 -11.39 -15.81 -9.86
N TRP A 108 -12.54 -15.50 -9.27
CA TRP A 108 -13.22 -14.22 -9.49
C TRP A 108 -12.46 -13.08 -8.82
N SER A 109 -12.37 -11.93 -9.48
CA SER A 109 -11.78 -10.74 -8.85
C SER A 109 -12.66 -10.30 -7.69
N THR A 110 -12.00 -9.95 -6.60
CA THR A 110 -12.61 -9.34 -5.42
C THR A 110 -11.90 -8.03 -5.09
N ASP A 111 -11.32 -7.34 -6.08
CA ASP A 111 -10.69 -6.03 -5.86
C ASP A 111 -11.70 -4.98 -5.34
N ALA A 112 -11.18 -3.84 -4.86
CA ALA A 112 -12.00 -2.78 -4.28
C ALA A 112 -13.10 -2.30 -5.23
N ALA A 113 -12.78 -2.08 -6.51
CA ALA A 113 -13.74 -1.61 -7.50
C ALA A 113 -14.86 -2.62 -7.81
N VAL A 114 -14.59 -3.93 -7.71
CA VAL A 114 -15.61 -4.98 -7.82
C VAL A 114 -16.48 -5.01 -6.56
N LEU A 115 -15.88 -4.92 -5.38
CA LEU A 115 -16.61 -4.96 -4.11
C LEU A 115 -17.50 -3.73 -3.92
N GLU A 116 -17.06 -2.52 -4.31
CA GLU A 116 -17.88 -1.30 -4.29
C GLU A 116 -19.15 -1.45 -5.15
N LYS A 117 -19.05 -2.07 -6.34
CA LYS A 117 -20.22 -2.35 -7.18
C LYS A 117 -21.20 -3.35 -6.57
N LEU A 118 -20.73 -4.13 -5.59
CA LEU A 118 -21.46 -5.19 -4.91
C LEU A 118 -21.86 -4.80 -3.48
N GLU A 119 -21.58 -3.57 -3.03
CA GLU A 119 -21.76 -3.13 -1.65
C GLU A 119 -23.19 -3.36 -1.15
N ASP A 120 -24.19 -2.99 -1.97
CA ASP A 120 -25.62 -3.19 -1.66
C ASP A 120 -26.12 -4.61 -1.92
N ALA A 121 -25.29 -5.49 -2.48
CA ALA A 121 -25.74 -6.82 -2.92
C ALA A 121 -25.79 -7.84 -1.77
N HIS A 122 -24.97 -7.68 -0.74
CA HIS A 122 -24.97 -8.57 0.43
C HIS A 122 -24.30 -7.92 1.65
N PRO A 123 -24.81 -8.13 2.89
CA PRO A 123 -24.22 -7.56 4.10
C PRO A 123 -22.74 -7.92 4.36
N VAL A 124 -22.25 -9.01 3.76
CA VAL A 124 -20.85 -9.43 3.88
C VAL A 124 -19.89 -8.48 3.14
N VAL A 125 -20.34 -7.81 2.08
CA VAL A 125 -19.49 -6.99 1.22
C VAL A 125 -18.94 -5.76 1.96
N PRO A 126 -19.75 -4.93 2.64
CA PRO A 126 -19.22 -3.81 3.41
C PRO A 126 -18.28 -4.26 4.54
N LEU A 127 -18.56 -5.39 5.20
CA LEU A 127 -17.69 -5.95 6.25
C LEU A 127 -16.31 -6.34 5.70
N VAL A 128 -16.26 -6.92 4.51
CA VAL A 128 -15.01 -7.28 3.83
C VAL A 128 -14.23 -6.05 3.37
N LEU A 129 -14.92 -5.02 2.88
CA LEU A 129 -14.29 -3.73 2.51
C LEU A 129 -13.64 -3.06 3.74
N GLU A 130 -14.35 -3.01 4.87
CA GLU A 130 -13.83 -2.47 6.13
C GLU A 130 -12.63 -3.30 6.63
N HIS A 131 -12.77 -4.65 6.65
CA HIS A 131 -11.70 -5.56 7.07
C HIS A 131 -10.43 -5.37 6.25
N ARG A 132 -10.53 -5.26 4.93
CA ARG A 132 -9.36 -5.08 4.05
C ARG A 132 -8.69 -3.73 4.23
N THR A 133 -9.47 -2.67 4.39
CA THR A 133 -8.95 -1.32 4.64
C THR A 133 -8.18 -1.31 5.95
N LEU A 134 -8.76 -1.86 7.01
CA LEU A 134 -8.15 -1.93 8.33
C LEU A 134 -6.93 -2.85 8.35
N SER A 135 -7.02 -4.02 7.71
CA SER A 135 -5.94 -4.99 7.63
C SER A 135 -4.72 -4.40 6.91
N LYS A 136 -4.93 -3.69 5.80
CA LYS A 136 -3.85 -3.01 5.07
C LYS A 136 -3.24 -1.89 5.89
N LEU A 137 -4.06 -1.07 6.55
CA LEU A 137 -3.58 0.01 7.41
C LEU A 137 -2.71 -0.56 8.54
N LYS A 138 -3.17 -1.64 9.18
CA LYS A 138 -2.45 -2.34 10.22
C LYS A 138 -1.12 -2.93 9.71
N SER A 139 -1.16 -3.75 8.66
CA SER A 139 0.02 -4.48 8.18
C SER A 139 1.07 -3.60 7.52
N THR A 140 0.64 -2.62 6.72
CA THR A 140 1.57 -1.80 5.90
C THR A 140 2.17 -0.66 6.72
N TYR A 141 1.46 -0.16 7.73
CA TYR A 141 1.91 1.01 8.48
C TYR A 141 2.08 0.70 9.97
N VAL A 142 1.01 0.30 10.67
CA VAL A 142 1.01 0.22 12.14
C VAL A 142 1.99 -0.82 12.66
N ASP A 143 2.02 -2.01 12.06
CA ASP A 143 2.93 -3.09 12.45
C ASP A 143 4.34 -2.90 11.88
N ALA A 144 4.45 -2.29 10.68
CA ALA A 144 5.70 -2.20 9.93
C ALA A 144 6.57 -1.02 10.36
N LEU A 145 6.02 0.17 10.55
CA LEU A 145 6.78 1.39 10.86
C LEU A 145 7.64 1.25 12.13
N PRO A 146 7.16 0.66 13.24
CA PRO A 146 7.98 0.43 14.41
C PRO A 146 9.23 -0.44 14.16
N GLN A 147 9.16 -1.34 13.18
CA GLN A 147 10.28 -2.22 12.81
C GLN A 147 11.32 -1.52 11.92
N LEU A 148 10.96 -0.38 11.34
CA LEU A 148 11.82 0.44 10.47
C LEU A 148 12.51 1.59 11.22
N VAL A 149 12.35 1.65 12.55
CA VAL A 149 13.02 2.66 13.37
C VAL A 149 14.51 2.33 13.43
N GLU A 150 15.34 3.25 12.94
CA GLU A 150 16.79 3.11 13.02
C GLU A 150 17.27 3.30 14.46
N SER A 151 18.16 2.41 14.90
CA SER A 151 18.60 2.31 16.29
C SER A 151 19.43 3.52 16.74
N GLU A 152 20.23 4.09 15.84
CA GLU A 152 21.11 5.22 16.14
C GLU A 152 20.34 6.55 16.26
N THR A 153 19.32 6.75 15.42
CA THR A 153 18.58 8.02 15.34
C THR A 153 17.26 7.99 16.11
N GLY A 154 16.70 6.80 16.35
CA GLY A 154 15.36 6.62 16.90
C GLY A 154 14.25 7.12 15.96
N ARG A 155 14.51 7.15 14.65
CA ARG A 155 13.62 7.70 13.61
C ARG A 155 13.48 6.73 12.44
N VAL A 156 12.42 6.89 11.67
CA VAL A 156 12.23 6.19 10.40
C VAL A 156 12.80 7.05 9.27
N HIS A 157 13.57 6.45 8.38
CA HIS A 157 14.18 7.11 7.23
C HIS A 157 13.49 6.59 5.96
N THR A 158 13.10 7.51 5.08
CA THR A 158 12.51 7.19 3.78
C THR A 158 13.51 7.56 2.70
N ASP A 159 13.39 6.92 1.54
CA ASP A 159 14.14 7.26 0.33
C ASP A 159 13.23 8.11 -0.59
N PHE A 160 13.79 9.15 -1.21
CA PHE A 160 13.08 10.07 -2.12
C PHE A 160 13.58 9.99 -3.56
#